data_AF-A0AB39BLU0-F1
#
_entry.id   AF-A0AB39BLU0-F1
#
_cell.length_a   1.000
_cell.length_b   1.000
_cell.length_c   1.000
_cell.angle_alpha   90.00
_cell.angle_beta   90.00
_cell.angle_gamma   90.00
#
_symmetry.space_group_name_H-M   'P 1'
#
loop_
_entity.id
_entity.type
_entity.pdbx_description
1 polymer ?
#
loop_
_entity_poly.entity_id
_entity_poly.type
_entity_poly.pdbx_seq_one_letter_code
_entity_poly.pdbx_strand_id
1 'polypeptide(L)'
;MPGDSLAEFNQLIPCCGHFIWEEEGRCVILGCPSGVDLSVVTVGDRVTLTRGNRSAVATRSQWRDAILGFVDQIDAFYADSAPRAPIDDNELSAGWASFLREWRHRRHAGAQESVGFAD
;
A
#
# COMPACT_ATOMS: atom_id res chain seq x y z
N MET A 1 7.91 -3.89 -18.46
CA MET A 1 6.74 -3.00 -18.72
C MET A 1 7.25 -1.57 -18.74
N PRO A 2 6.79 -0.68 -19.63
CA PRO A 2 7.12 0.73 -19.51
C PRO A 2 6.54 1.31 -18.22
N GLY A 3 7.39 1.88 -17.37
CA GLY A 3 7.06 2.48 -16.07
C GLY A 3 7.92 1.94 -14.94
N ASP A 4 7.98 2.68 -13.82
CA ASP A 4 8.71 2.24 -12.62
C ASP A 4 7.97 1.06 -11.97
N SER A 5 8.69 0.03 -11.53
CA SER A 5 8.08 -1.04 -10.74
C SER A 5 7.71 -0.48 -9.36
N LEU A 6 6.43 -0.44 -9.02
CA LEU A 6 5.97 0.10 -7.75
C LEU A 6 5.99 -0.96 -6.62
N ALA A 7 5.92 -2.23 -6.98
CA ALA A 7 6.05 -3.39 -6.09
C ALA A 7 6.66 -4.57 -6.87
N GLU A 8 7.06 -5.64 -6.18
CA GLU A 8 7.44 -6.89 -6.83
C GLU A 8 6.25 -7.41 -7.68
N PHE A 9 6.52 -7.76 -8.93
CA PHE A 9 5.50 -8.11 -9.94
C PHE A 9 4.40 -7.04 -10.16
N ASN A 10 4.58 -5.81 -9.63
CA ASN A 10 3.61 -4.71 -9.63
C ASN A 10 2.23 -5.07 -9.02
N GLN A 11 2.20 -6.03 -8.11
CA GLN A 11 1.00 -6.43 -7.37
C GLN A 11 0.78 -5.49 -6.17
N LEU A 12 0.23 -4.32 -6.46
CA LEU A 12 0.09 -3.22 -5.49
C LEU A 12 -0.94 -3.47 -4.39
N ILE A 13 -1.99 -4.23 -4.69
CA ILE A 13 -3.10 -4.48 -3.77
C ILE A 13 -3.35 -5.98 -3.78
N PRO A 14 -2.92 -6.73 -2.74
CA PRO A 14 -3.35 -8.11 -2.61
C PRO A 14 -4.87 -8.10 -2.45
N CYS A 15 -5.57 -8.92 -3.23
CA CYS A 15 -7.02 -8.82 -3.33
C CYS A 15 -7.79 -9.10 -2.03
N CYS A 16 -7.13 -9.73 -1.06
CA CYS A 16 -7.68 -10.05 0.26
C CYS A 16 -6.63 -10.21 1.37
N GLY A 17 -5.33 -10.25 1.05
CA GLY A 17 -4.26 -10.53 2.01
C GLY A 17 -4.50 -11.83 2.79
N HIS A 18 -4.91 -12.90 2.08
CA HIS A 18 -5.28 -14.19 2.69
C HIS A 18 -4.15 -14.77 3.56
N PHE A 19 -2.90 -14.51 3.16
CA PHE A 19 -1.73 -14.83 3.97
C PHE A 19 -0.88 -13.58 4.19
N ILE A 20 -0.33 -13.51 5.40
CA ILE A 20 0.65 -12.51 5.80
C ILE A 20 1.66 -13.19 6.71
N TRP A 21 2.95 -13.03 6.39
CA TRP A 21 4.05 -13.56 7.19
C TRP A 21 5.25 -12.62 7.12
N GLU A 22 6.20 -12.86 7.99
CA GLU A 22 7.48 -12.17 8.03
C GLU A 22 8.54 -13.05 7.35
N GLU A 23 9.30 -12.47 6.44
CA GLU A 23 10.38 -13.15 5.73
C GLU A 23 11.56 -12.19 5.54
N GLU A 24 12.71 -12.54 6.14
CA GLU A 24 13.98 -11.78 6.02
C GLU A 24 13.87 -10.27 6.34
N GLY A 25 13.09 -9.93 7.37
CA GLY A 25 12.80 -8.57 7.81
C GLY A 25 11.68 -7.87 7.03
N ARG A 26 11.11 -8.53 6.02
CA ARG A 26 10.07 -7.98 5.14
C ARG A 26 8.70 -8.53 5.49
N CYS A 27 7.67 -7.74 5.25
CA CYS A 27 6.30 -8.22 5.29
C CYS A 27 5.95 -8.78 3.92
N VAL A 28 5.54 -10.04 3.86
CA VAL A 28 5.02 -10.65 2.64
C VAL A 28 3.51 -10.83 2.79
N ILE A 29 2.76 -10.40 1.78
CA ILE A 29 1.30 -10.50 1.76
C ILE A 29 0.90 -11.16 0.46
N LEU A 30 0.16 -12.25 0.55
CA LEU A 30 -0.35 -12.98 -0.61
C LEU A 30 -1.87 -12.90 -0.68
N GLY A 31 -2.37 -12.45 -1.84
CA GLY A 31 -3.80 -12.44 -2.15
C GLY A 31 -4.22 -13.67 -2.97
N CYS A 32 -5.53 -13.87 -3.11
CA CYS A 32 -6.09 -14.85 -4.05
C CYS A 32 -5.86 -14.44 -5.53
N PRO A 33 -5.71 -15.40 -6.45
CA PRO A 33 -5.48 -15.11 -7.87
C PRO A 33 -6.71 -14.58 -8.62
N SER A 34 -7.88 -14.55 -7.98
CA SER A 34 -9.15 -14.10 -8.57
C SER A 34 -9.50 -12.64 -8.27
N GLY A 35 -8.55 -11.88 -7.72
CA GLY A 35 -8.73 -10.47 -7.40
C GLY A 35 -8.95 -9.57 -8.62
N VAL A 36 -9.69 -8.47 -8.41
CA VAL A 36 -9.71 -7.37 -9.38
C VAL A 36 -8.50 -6.48 -9.11
N ASP A 37 -7.42 -6.69 -9.87
CA ASP A 37 -6.19 -5.93 -9.71
C ASP A 37 -6.34 -4.49 -10.21
N LEU A 38 -5.89 -3.54 -9.40
CA LEU A 38 -5.67 -2.16 -9.80
C LEU A 38 -4.28 -2.08 -10.44
N SER A 39 -4.23 -1.78 -11.74
CA SER A 39 -2.96 -1.50 -12.41
C SER A 39 -2.59 -0.03 -12.22
N VAL A 40 -1.35 0.23 -11.81
CA VAL A 40 -0.78 1.58 -11.75
C VAL A 40 0.47 1.63 -12.60
N VAL A 41 0.50 2.56 -13.55
CA VAL A 41 1.62 2.77 -14.49
C VAL A 41 2.06 4.22 -14.41
N THR A 42 3.35 4.44 -14.14
CA THR A 42 3.95 5.78 -14.08
C THR A 42 4.83 6.04 -15.30
N VAL A 43 4.64 7.18 -15.97
CA VAL A 43 5.49 7.63 -17.09
C VAL A 43 5.75 9.12 -16.92
N GLY A 44 6.98 9.49 -16.56
CA GLY A 44 7.29 10.86 -16.12
C GLY A 44 6.44 11.22 -14.90
N ASP A 45 5.78 12.38 -14.94
CA ASP A 45 4.83 12.80 -13.90
C ASP A 45 3.44 12.16 -14.03
N ARG A 46 3.13 11.48 -15.14
CA ARG A 46 1.82 10.90 -15.37
C ARG A 46 1.66 9.55 -14.68
N VAL A 47 0.65 9.42 -13.82
CA VAL A 47 0.20 8.19 -13.18
C VAL A 47 -1.11 7.75 -13.81
N THR A 48 -1.16 6.55 -14.38
CA THR A 48 -2.38 5.97 -14.95
C THR A 48 -2.84 4.80 -14.09
N LEU A 49 -4.09 4.86 -13.62
CA LEU A 49 -4.74 3.84 -12.83
C LEU A 49 -5.77 3.12 -13.70
N THR A 50 -5.79 1.79 -13.70
CA THR A 50 -6.77 1.00 -14.45
C THR A 50 -7.35 -0.08 -13.57
N ARG A 51 -8.69 -0.19 -13.54
CA ARG A 51 -9.43 -1.23 -12.84
C ARG A 51 -10.56 -1.74 -13.72
N GLY A 52 -10.40 -2.95 -14.26
CA GLY A 52 -11.32 -3.49 -15.26
C GLY A 52 -11.39 -2.58 -16.49
N ASN A 53 -12.58 -2.09 -16.83
CA ASN A 53 -12.80 -1.16 -17.95
C ASN A 53 -12.73 0.33 -17.57
N ARG A 54 -12.40 0.65 -16.31
CA ARG A 54 -12.28 2.04 -15.83
C ARG A 54 -10.83 2.44 -15.74
N SER A 55 -10.53 3.68 -16.10
CA SER A 55 -9.21 4.27 -15.89
C SER A 55 -9.30 5.69 -15.34
N ALA A 56 -8.24 6.11 -14.67
CA ALA A 56 -8.05 7.46 -14.17
C ALA A 56 -6.59 7.88 -14.43
N VAL A 57 -6.36 9.18 -14.57
CA VAL A 57 -5.02 9.76 -14.75
C VAL A 57 -4.83 10.82 -13.67
N ALA A 58 -3.65 10.82 -13.07
CA ALA A 58 -3.22 11.79 -12.06
C ALA A 58 -1.76 12.20 -12.32
N THR A 59 -1.32 13.30 -11.71
CA THR A 59 0.10 13.58 -11.52
C THR A 59 0.68 12.72 -10.39
N ARG A 60 2.00 12.65 -10.25
CA ARG A 60 2.62 11.94 -9.10
C ARG A 60 2.23 12.58 -7.77
N SER A 61 2.16 13.91 -7.72
CA SER A 61 1.72 14.64 -6.53
C SER A 61 0.27 14.33 -6.16
N GLN A 62 -0.66 14.39 -7.12
CA GLN A 62 -2.07 14.04 -6.90
C GLN A 62 -2.24 12.60 -6.44
N TRP A 63 -1.51 11.66 -7.05
CA TRP A 63 -1.54 10.26 -6.64
C TRP A 63 -1.04 10.06 -5.22
N ARG A 64 0.13 10.64 -4.89
CA ARG A 64 0.70 10.58 -3.55
C ARG A 64 -0.26 11.16 -2.51
N ASP A 65 -0.77 12.36 -2.74
CA ASP A 65 -1.63 13.04 -1.77
C ASP A 65 -2.94 12.27 -1.57
N ALA A 66 -3.49 11.66 -2.62
CA ALA A 66 -4.66 10.77 -2.53
C ALA A 66 -4.35 9.50 -1.71
N ILE A 67 -3.20 8.86 -1.91
CA ILE A 67 -2.77 7.69 -1.13
C ILE A 67 -2.56 8.07 0.34
N LEU A 68 -1.85 9.15 0.62
CA LEU A 68 -1.60 9.59 1.99
C LEU A 68 -2.91 9.95 2.71
N GLY A 69 -3.81 10.66 2.03
CA GLY A 69 -5.13 10.97 2.57
C GLY A 69 -6.00 9.75 2.82
N PHE A 70 -5.85 8.68 2.03
CA PHE A 70 -6.53 7.40 2.26
C PHE A 70 -5.91 6.62 3.42
N VAL A 71 -4.58 6.60 3.53
CA VAL A 71 -3.86 6.03 4.68
C VAL A 71 -4.30 6.68 5.98
N ASP A 72 -4.41 8.02 6.01
CA ASP A 72 -4.85 8.76 7.19
C ASP A 72 -6.29 8.40 7.60
N GLN A 73 -7.18 8.14 6.64
CA GLN A 73 -8.54 7.65 6.92
C GLN A 73 -8.53 6.25 7.54
N ILE A 74 -7.65 5.36 7.06
CA ILE A 74 -7.49 4.02 7.63
C ILE A 74 -6.96 4.11 9.07
N ASP A 75 -5.91 4.90 9.29
CA ASP A 75 -5.33 5.10 10.63
C ASP A 75 -6.37 5.68 11.60
N ALA A 76 -7.15 6.67 11.17
CA ALA A 76 -8.23 7.25 11.97
C ALA A 76 -9.33 6.22 12.31
N PHE A 77 -9.74 5.41 11.33
CA PHE A 77 -10.72 4.34 11.55
C PHE A 77 -10.24 3.32 12.58
N TYR A 78 -8.99 2.88 12.51
CA TYR A 78 -8.43 1.93 13.46
C TYR A 78 -8.14 2.53 14.84
N ALA A 79 -7.82 3.82 14.91
CA ALA A 79 -7.65 4.52 16.20
C ALA A 79 -8.97 4.61 16.99
N ASP A 80 -10.10 4.73 16.30
CA ASP A 80 -11.44 4.76 16.91
C ASP A 80 -12.05 3.36 17.14
N SER A 81 -11.41 2.31 16.61
CA SER A 81 -11.88 0.94 16.72
C SER A 81 -11.60 0.33 18.09
N ALA A 82 -12.47 -0.58 18.53
CA ALA A 82 -12.20 -1.39 19.71
C ALA A 82 -10.92 -2.22 19.54
N PRO A 83 -10.14 -2.46 20.62
CA PRO A 83 -8.95 -3.31 20.56
C PRO A 83 -9.29 -4.68 19.97
N ARG A 84 -8.48 -5.15 19.02
CA ARG A 84 -8.61 -6.50 18.48
C ARG A 84 -8.09 -7.51 19.51
N ALA A 85 -8.68 -8.70 19.51
CA ALA A 85 -8.14 -9.81 20.26
C ALA A 85 -6.69 -10.08 19.83
N PRO A 86 -5.81 -10.53 20.76
CA PRO A 86 -4.48 -10.98 20.41
C PRO A 86 -4.54 -12.07 19.33
N ILE A 87 -3.52 -12.09 18.47
CA ILE A 87 -3.34 -13.16 17.49
C ILE A 87 -2.50 -14.25 18.16
N ASP A 88 -3.08 -15.41 18.38
CA ASP A 88 -2.42 -16.55 19.05
C ASP A 88 -1.43 -17.28 18.14
N ASP A 89 -1.55 -17.11 16.82
CA ASP A 89 -0.63 -17.68 15.84
C ASP A 89 0.64 -16.81 15.74
N ASN A 90 1.79 -17.40 16.05
CA ASN A 90 3.07 -16.67 16.10
C ASN A 90 3.50 -16.12 14.73
N GLU A 91 3.29 -16.89 13.65
CA GLU A 91 3.70 -16.49 12.30
C GLU A 91 2.82 -15.34 11.80
N LEU A 92 1.51 -15.48 12.01
CA LEU A 92 0.53 -14.44 11.69
C LEU A 92 0.80 -13.17 12.51
N SER A 93 1.07 -13.30 13.82
CA SER A 93 1.39 -12.19 14.70
C SER A 93 2.66 -11.45 14.27
N ALA A 94 3.72 -12.19 13.93
CA ALA A 94 4.96 -11.63 13.40
C ALA A 94 4.76 -10.92 12.05
N GLY A 95 3.98 -11.52 11.15
CA GLY A 95 3.59 -10.92 9.87
C GLY A 95 2.88 -9.57 10.04
N TRP A 96 1.86 -9.51 10.91
CA TRP A 96 1.14 -8.27 11.21
C TRP A 96 2.03 -7.21 11.87
N ALA A 97 2.93 -7.60 12.78
CA ALA A 97 3.90 -6.68 13.37
C ALA A 97 4.85 -6.10 12.31
N SER A 98 5.28 -6.94 11.34
CA SER A 98 6.10 -6.53 10.21
C SER A 98 5.35 -5.55 9.30
N PHE A 99 4.10 -5.85 8.96
CA PHE A 99 3.23 -4.97 8.19
C PHE A 99 3.07 -3.59 8.83
N LEU A 100 2.73 -3.54 10.12
CA LEU A 100 2.51 -2.27 10.82
C LEU A 100 3.78 -1.40 10.89
N ARG A 101 4.95 -2.03 11.02
CA ARG A 101 6.24 -1.33 10.97
C ARG A 101 6.47 -0.71 9.58
N GLU A 102 6.25 -1.48 8.52
CA GLU A 102 6.42 -1.02 7.15
C GLU A 102 5.40 0.06 6.77
N TRP A 103 4.13 -0.11 7.16
CA TRP A 103 3.05 0.85 6.98
C TRP A 103 3.42 2.22 7.53
N ARG A 104 3.83 2.27 8.81
CA ARG A 104 4.24 3.50 9.49
C ARG A 104 5.47 4.12 8.81
N HIS A 105 6.48 3.31 8.50
CA HIS A 105 7.68 3.78 7.83
C HIS A 105 7.36 4.48 6.49
N ARG A 106 6.56 3.82 5.63
CA ARG A 106 6.16 4.36 4.32
C ARG A 106 5.28 5.60 4.44
N ARG A 107 4.36 5.63 5.40
CA ARG A 107 3.51 6.80 5.66
C ARG A 107 4.34 8.02 6.07
N HIS A 108 5.38 7.83 6.88
CA HIS A 108 6.29 8.92 7.23
C HIS A 108 7.16 9.36 6.04
N ALA A 109 7.74 8.42 5.30
CA ALA A 109 8.56 8.72 4.13
C ALA A 109 7.79 9.50 3.05
N GLY A 110 6.58 9.06 2.70
CA GLY A 110 5.73 9.74 1.72
C GLY A 110 5.32 11.16 2.14
N ALA A 111 5.22 11.42 3.45
CA ALA A 111 4.97 12.77 3.96
C ALA A 111 6.17 13.70 3.76
N GLN A 112 7.40 13.19 3.90
CA GLN A 112 8.61 14.00 3.76
C GLN A 112 8.88 14.39 2.30
N GLU A 113 8.51 13.56 1.34
CA GLU A 113 8.59 13.88 -0.10
C GLU A 113 7.67 15.06 -0.51
N SER A 114 6.64 15.38 0.29
CA SER A 114 5.78 16.55 0.06
C SER A 114 6.48 17.89 0.29
N VAL A 115 7.58 17.89 1.04
CA VAL A 115 8.33 19.09 1.40
C VAL A 115 9.46 19.39 0.41
N GLY A 116 9.89 18.41 -0.41
CA GLY A 116 11.09 18.49 -1.25
C GLY A 116 10.92 18.99 -2.70
N PHE A 117 9.73 19.45 -3.09
CA PHE A 117 9.44 19.91 -4.46
C PHE A 117 9.06 21.41 -4.55
N ALA A 118 9.21 22.15 -3.45
CA ALA A 118 9.07 23.60 -3.44
C ALA A 118 10.46 24.24 -3.45
N ASP A 119 11.03 24.44 -4.63
CA ASP A 119 12.05 25.45 -4.96
C ASP A 119 12.01 25.75 -6.47
#